data_AF-A0A354H0D5-F1
#
_entry.id   AF-A0A354H0D5-F1
#
_cell.length_a   1.000
_cell.length_b   1.000
_cell.length_c   1.000
_cell.angle_alpha   90.00
_cell.angle_beta   90.00
_cell.angle_gamma   90.00
#
_symmetry.space_group_name_H-M   'P 1'
#
loop_
_entity.id
_entity.type
_entity.pdbx_description
1 polymer ?
#
loop_
_entity_poly.entity_id
_entity_poly.type
_entity_poly.pdbx_seq_one_letter_code
_entity_poly.pdbx_strand_id
1 'polypeptide(L)'
;MSRSGLYRGVASLALAPILLSVAGAARPERPVPRVTPKFDPVAETSLLMDGLNQANYRSLEKLLKQKPADADTWSFVRGQSLLIAETGNLLLLRPPRSGGADAWNQDAMDLRVAAASLARKAGDRDYEGSVAGLGKVASVCNRCHETFRVATHVGPDAGAD
;
A
#
# COMPACT_ATOMS: atom_id res chain seq x y z
N MET A 1 -53.95 46.36 22.03
CA MET A 1 -54.33 46.45 23.46
C MET A 1 -55.21 45.26 23.81
N SER A 2 -54.80 44.48 24.83
CA SER A 2 -55.60 43.71 25.82
C SER A 2 -56.92 43.05 25.34
N ARG A 3 -57.17 41.75 25.57
CA ARG A 3 -57.30 41.17 26.92
C ARG A 3 -57.14 39.64 26.93
N SER A 4 -56.34 39.25 27.92
CA SER A 4 -56.31 38.03 28.72
C SER A 4 -57.63 37.24 28.89
N GLY A 5 -57.51 35.91 28.75
CA GLY A 5 -58.39 34.92 29.36
C GLY A 5 -57.56 33.90 30.15
N LEU A 6 -57.61 34.00 31.48
CA LEU A 6 -57.16 32.99 32.43
C LEU A 6 -58.23 31.91 32.54
N TYR A 7 -57.90 30.61 32.53
CA TYR A 7 -58.58 29.62 33.39
C TYR A 7 -57.71 28.36 33.60
N ARG A 8 -57.23 28.25 34.85
CA ARG A 8 -57.14 27.08 35.74
C ARG A 8 -56.93 25.68 35.13
N GLY A 9 -55.83 25.04 35.51
CA GLY A 9 -55.58 23.61 35.33
C GLY A 9 -54.73 23.00 36.44
N VAL A 10 -55.42 22.36 37.40
CA VAL A 10 -55.10 21.12 38.15
C VAL A 10 -53.68 20.94 38.72
N ALA A 11 -53.60 20.99 40.06
CA ALA A 11 -52.49 20.45 40.84
C ALA A 11 -52.50 18.91 40.77
N SER A 12 -51.46 18.33 40.18
CA SER A 12 -51.21 16.88 40.21
C SER A 12 -50.04 16.59 41.15
N LEU A 13 -50.30 15.81 42.19
CA LEU A 13 -49.27 15.27 43.08
C LEU A 13 -48.25 14.46 42.26
N ALA A 14 -46.98 14.86 42.31
CA ALA A 14 -45.89 14.12 41.72
C ALA A 14 -45.52 12.92 42.62
N LEU A 15 -45.88 11.70 42.20
CA LEU A 15 -45.23 10.48 42.70
C LEU A 15 -43.87 10.37 42.00
N ALA A 16 -42.79 10.50 42.76
CA ALA A 16 -41.44 10.24 42.27
C ALA A 16 -41.21 8.71 42.20
N PRO A 17 -40.85 8.14 41.03
CA PRO A 17 -40.43 6.74 40.97
C PRO A 17 -39.01 6.62 41.51
N ILE A 18 -38.83 5.75 42.51
CA ILE A 18 -37.52 5.31 42.99
C ILE A 18 -36.89 4.45 41.90
N LEU A 19 -35.92 5.00 41.17
CA LEU A 19 -35.10 4.27 40.21
C LEU A 19 -34.11 3.38 40.98
N LEU A 20 -34.41 2.08 41.04
CA LEU A 20 -33.44 1.05 41.46
C LEU A 20 -32.34 0.95 40.40
N SER A 21 -31.17 1.55 40.66
CA SER A 21 -29.95 1.26 39.91
C SER A 21 -29.49 -0.17 40.20
N VAL A 22 -29.80 -1.10 39.30
CA VAL A 22 -29.09 -2.38 39.23
C VAL A 22 -27.66 -2.05 38.77
N ALA A 23 -26.73 -2.02 39.72
CA ALA A 23 -25.30 -1.99 39.42
C ALA A 23 -24.94 -3.30 38.70
N GLY A 24 -24.93 -3.26 37.37
CA GLY A 24 -24.37 -4.33 36.56
C GLY A 24 -22.89 -4.45 36.90
N ALA A 25 -22.52 -5.52 37.60
CA ALA A 25 -21.13 -5.88 37.81
C ALA A 25 -20.46 -6.00 36.44
N ALA A 26 -19.54 -5.07 36.12
CA ALA A 26 -18.71 -5.15 34.93
C ALA A 26 -18.01 -6.52 34.96
N ARG A 27 -18.32 -7.38 33.98
CA ARG A 27 -17.59 -8.64 33.80
C ARG A 27 -16.12 -8.28 33.57
N PRO A 28 -15.16 -8.88 34.30
CA PRO A 28 -13.76 -8.65 34.03
C PRO A 28 -13.48 -9.07 32.60
N GLU A 29 -13.00 -8.12 31.80
CA GLU A 29 -12.65 -8.36 30.40
C GLU A 29 -11.49 -9.35 30.39
N ARG A 30 -11.72 -10.56 29.88
CA ARG A 30 -10.71 -11.61 29.83
C ARG A 30 -9.62 -11.12 28.86
N PRO A 31 -8.35 -10.97 29.29
CA PRO A 31 -7.32 -10.45 28.41
C PRO A 31 -7.17 -11.35 27.19
N VAL A 32 -7.49 -10.82 26.01
CA VAL A 32 -7.24 -11.48 24.73
C VAL A 32 -5.73 -11.47 24.52
N PRO A 33 -5.08 -12.63 24.36
CA PRO A 33 -3.65 -12.68 24.09
C PRO A 33 -3.33 -11.84 22.84
N ARG A 34 -2.47 -10.83 22.99
CA ARG A 34 -2.00 -10.03 21.87
C ARG A 34 -1.05 -10.89 21.05
N VAL A 35 -1.49 -11.35 19.88
CA VAL A 35 -0.61 -12.01 18.92
C VAL A 35 0.28 -10.94 18.30
N THR A 36 1.58 -10.99 18.55
CA THR A 36 2.57 -10.18 17.84
C THR A 36 3.02 -10.99 16.62
N PRO A 37 2.69 -10.59 15.38
CA PRO A 37 3.18 -11.27 14.20
C PRO A 37 4.71 -11.26 14.16
N LYS A 38 5.33 -12.42 13.95
CA LYS A 38 6.75 -12.53 13.64
C LYS A 38 6.92 -12.50 12.13
N PHE A 39 7.73 -11.59 11.63
CA PHE A 39 8.07 -11.54 10.22
C PHE A 39 9.26 -12.45 9.96
N ASP A 40 9.01 -13.58 9.32
CA ASP A 40 10.05 -14.47 8.81
C ASP A 40 10.22 -14.23 7.30
N PRO A 41 11.42 -13.82 6.83
CA PRO A 41 11.65 -13.64 5.40
C PRO A 41 11.56 -14.98 4.68
N VAL A 42 10.65 -15.10 3.71
CA VAL A 42 10.48 -16.33 2.91
C VAL A 42 11.49 -16.41 1.76
N ALA A 43 11.62 -15.32 1.00
CA ALA A 43 12.59 -15.18 -0.09
C ALA A 43 13.86 -14.48 0.42
N GLU A 44 15.03 -14.72 -0.17
CA GLU A 44 16.21 -13.82 -0.03
C GLU A 44 16.09 -12.65 -1.02
N THR A 45 16.96 -11.62 -0.91
CA THR A 45 16.94 -10.46 -1.82
C THR A 45 17.01 -10.84 -3.29
N SER A 46 17.86 -11.80 -3.67
CA SER A 46 17.95 -12.27 -5.06
C SER A 46 16.63 -12.84 -5.57
N LEU A 47 15.92 -13.62 -4.74
CA LEU A 47 14.62 -14.15 -5.09
C LEU A 47 13.54 -13.05 -5.19
N LEU A 48 13.63 -11.99 -4.39
CA LEU A 48 12.77 -10.81 -4.57
C LEU A 48 13.07 -10.09 -5.89
N MET A 49 14.35 -9.96 -6.26
CA MET A 49 14.74 -9.32 -7.50
C MET A 49 14.29 -10.12 -8.72
N ASP A 50 14.58 -11.43 -8.75
CA ASP A 50 14.31 -12.27 -9.92
C ASP A 50 12.81 -12.62 -10.01
N GLY A 51 12.25 -13.14 -8.91
CA GLY A 51 10.90 -13.71 -8.88
C GLY A 51 9.78 -12.68 -8.79
N LEU A 52 10.05 -11.50 -8.21
CA LEU A 52 9.07 -10.42 -8.12
C LEU A 52 9.44 -9.27 -9.06
N ASN A 53 10.51 -8.53 -8.79
CA ASN A 53 10.78 -7.30 -9.55
C ASN A 53 10.97 -7.56 -11.05
N GLN A 54 11.91 -8.43 -11.44
CA GLN A 54 12.26 -8.66 -12.84
C GLN A 54 11.11 -9.32 -13.61
N ALA A 55 10.46 -10.33 -13.02
CA ALA A 55 9.30 -10.99 -13.63
C ALA A 55 8.15 -10.00 -13.91
N ASN A 56 7.79 -9.20 -12.90
CA ASN A 56 6.71 -8.21 -13.03
C ASN A 56 7.11 -7.09 -13.99
N TYR A 57 8.35 -6.58 -13.93
CA TYR A 57 8.84 -5.53 -14.83
C TYR A 57 8.79 -5.96 -16.30
N ARG A 58 9.32 -7.15 -16.63
CA ARG A 58 9.28 -7.68 -18.00
C ARG A 58 7.86 -7.85 -18.51
N SER A 59 6.94 -8.28 -17.64
CA SER A 59 5.53 -8.36 -18.01
C SER A 59 4.94 -6.97 -18.30
N LEU A 60 5.23 -5.97 -17.47
CA LEU A 60 4.78 -4.59 -17.69
C LEU A 60 5.33 -4.04 -19.01
N GLU A 61 6.60 -4.24 -19.30
CA GLU A 61 7.25 -3.81 -20.53
C GLU A 61 6.57 -4.42 -21.76
N LYS A 62 6.35 -5.75 -21.76
CA LYS A 62 5.65 -6.43 -22.85
C LYS A 62 4.23 -5.87 -23.06
N LEU A 63 3.47 -5.70 -21.99
CA LEU A 63 2.07 -5.27 -22.06
C LEU A 63 1.94 -3.80 -22.49
N LEU A 64 2.79 -2.92 -21.94
CA LEU A 64 2.76 -1.50 -22.28
C LEU A 64 3.33 -1.26 -23.69
N LYS A 65 4.28 -2.07 -24.18
CA LYS A 65 4.71 -2.00 -25.59
C LYS A 65 3.59 -2.29 -26.58
N GLN A 66 2.63 -3.14 -26.20
CA GLN A 66 1.49 -3.52 -27.05
C GLN A 66 0.27 -2.60 -26.89
N LYS A 67 0.30 -1.67 -25.94
CA LYS A 67 -0.83 -0.86 -25.47
C LYS A 67 -2.04 -1.73 -25.03
N PRO A 68 -2.31 -1.85 -23.72
CA PRO A 68 -3.43 -2.64 -23.22
C PRO A 68 -4.77 -2.28 -23.87
N ALA A 69 -5.48 -3.28 -24.41
CA ALA A 69 -6.71 -3.08 -25.17
C ALA A 69 -7.98 -3.19 -24.31
N ASP A 70 -7.93 -3.96 -23.22
CA ASP A 70 -9.08 -4.31 -22.41
C ASP A 70 -8.85 -4.07 -20.91
N ALA A 71 -9.95 -4.11 -20.15
CA ALA A 71 -9.98 -3.84 -18.72
C ALA A 71 -9.16 -4.85 -17.90
N ASP A 72 -9.11 -6.11 -18.34
CA ASP A 72 -8.40 -7.18 -17.64
C ASP A 72 -6.89 -6.98 -17.77
N THR A 73 -6.42 -6.61 -18.95
CA THR A 73 -5.02 -6.27 -19.21
C THR A 73 -4.60 -5.05 -18.39
N TRP A 74 -5.43 -4.02 -18.31
CA TRP A 74 -5.18 -2.87 -17.42
C TRP A 74 -5.10 -3.26 -15.94
N SER A 75 -6.00 -4.14 -15.50
CA SER A 75 -6.01 -4.66 -14.14
C SER A 75 -4.75 -5.47 -13.85
N PHE A 76 -4.27 -6.23 -14.84
CA PHE A 76 -3.01 -6.96 -14.76
C PHE A 76 -1.81 -6.02 -14.65
N VAL A 77 -1.71 -4.98 -15.50
CA VAL A 77 -0.66 -3.94 -15.41
C VAL A 77 -0.65 -3.30 -14.03
N ARG A 78 -1.83 -2.92 -13.50
CA ARG A 78 -1.94 -2.40 -12.13
C ARG A 78 -1.43 -3.40 -11.09
N GLY A 79 -1.84 -4.66 -11.18
CA GLY A 79 -1.44 -5.72 -10.25
C GLY A 79 0.07 -5.95 -10.22
N GLN A 80 0.69 -6.08 -11.39
CA GLN A 80 2.15 -6.26 -11.49
C GLN A 80 2.92 -5.06 -10.91
N SER A 81 2.41 -3.85 -11.15
CA SER A 81 3.00 -2.62 -10.58
C SER A 81 2.91 -2.59 -9.05
N LEU A 82 1.81 -3.09 -8.46
CA LEU A 82 1.67 -3.20 -7.01
C LEU A 82 2.62 -4.23 -6.41
N LEU A 83 2.87 -5.35 -7.10
CA LEU A 83 3.84 -6.35 -6.64
C LEU A 83 5.28 -5.80 -6.60
N ILE A 84 5.66 -4.96 -7.58
CA ILE A 84 6.93 -4.23 -7.54
C ILE A 84 6.94 -3.24 -6.37
N ALA A 85 5.85 -2.52 -6.14
CA ALA A 85 5.75 -1.57 -5.03
C ALA A 85 5.90 -2.26 -3.65
N GLU A 86 5.26 -3.42 -3.47
CA GLU A 86 5.39 -4.22 -2.25
C GLU A 86 6.79 -4.82 -2.10
N THR A 87 7.48 -5.11 -3.21
CA THR A 87 8.89 -5.52 -3.14
C THR A 87 9.75 -4.42 -2.52
N GLY A 88 9.46 -3.14 -2.78
CA GLY A 88 10.09 -2.02 -2.07
C GLY A 88 9.90 -2.08 -0.55
N ASN A 89 8.71 -2.44 -0.06
CA ASN A 89 8.48 -2.66 1.39
C ASN A 89 9.31 -3.83 1.92
N LEU A 90 9.36 -4.94 1.18
CA LEU A 90 10.14 -6.12 1.59
C LEU A 90 11.64 -5.83 1.68
N LEU A 91 12.16 -4.95 0.82
CA LEU A 91 13.56 -4.49 0.87
C LEU A 91 13.83 -3.60 2.09
N LEU A 92 12.89 -2.76 2.50
CA LEU A 92 13.04 -1.93 3.72
C LEU A 92 13.15 -2.77 4.99
N LEU A 93 12.56 -3.97 5.01
CA LEU A 93 12.68 -4.91 6.11
C LEU A 93 14.04 -5.63 6.14
N ARG A 94 14.90 -5.40 5.14
CA ARG A 94 16.09 -6.20 4.85
C ARG A 94 17.25 -5.30 4.44
N PRO A 95 17.89 -4.61 5.40
CA PRO A 95 19.01 -3.74 5.07
C PRO A 95 20.14 -4.53 4.39
N PRO A 96 20.95 -3.85 3.56
CA PRO A 96 22.03 -4.48 2.81
C PRO A 96 23.07 -5.01 3.80
N ARG A 97 23.59 -6.21 3.54
CA ARG A 97 24.70 -6.77 4.34
C ARG A 97 25.99 -5.97 4.16
N SER A 98 26.14 -5.29 3.03
CA SER A 98 27.35 -4.62 2.57
C SER A 98 27.29 -3.10 2.73
N GLY A 99 27.02 -2.59 3.94
CA GLY A 99 26.94 -1.14 4.18
C GLY A 99 25.92 -0.40 3.30
N GLY A 100 25.88 0.93 3.37
CA GLY A 100 25.00 1.73 2.50
C GLY A 100 23.51 1.62 2.82
N ALA A 101 23.14 1.38 4.09
CA ALA A 101 21.75 1.22 4.51
C ALA A 101 20.86 2.42 4.14
N ASP A 102 21.37 3.64 4.20
CA ASP A 102 20.61 4.84 3.84
C ASP A 102 20.27 4.88 2.34
N ALA A 103 21.26 4.61 1.48
CA ALA A 103 21.04 4.55 0.03
C ALA A 103 20.08 3.42 -0.34
N TRP A 104 20.23 2.26 0.30
CA TRP A 104 19.30 1.14 0.14
C TRP A 104 17.87 1.50 0.52
N ASN A 105 17.69 2.09 1.71
CA ASN A 105 16.37 2.48 2.19
C ASN A 105 15.75 3.53 1.27
N GLN A 106 16.54 4.50 0.81
CA GLN A 106 16.09 5.52 -0.12
C GLN A 106 15.62 4.90 -1.45
N ASP A 107 16.43 4.04 -2.06
CA ASP A 107 16.06 3.40 -3.33
C ASP A 107 14.86 2.45 -3.19
N ALA A 108 14.75 1.74 -2.06
CA ALA A 108 13.59 0.90 -1.78
C ALA A 108 12.30 1.73 -1.60
N MET A 109 12.38 2.89 -0.94
CA MET A 109 11.26 3.83 -0.83
C MET A 109 10.89 4.44 -2.19
N ASP A 110 11.88 4.83 -2.99
CA ASP A 110 11.67 5.39 -4.31
C ASP A 110 11.04 4.36 -5.26
N LEU A 111 11.46 3.10 -5.19
CA LEU A 111 10.90 2.00 -5.98
C LEU A 111 9.42 1.83 -5.65
N ARG A 112 9.10 1.78 -4.35
CA ARG A 112 7.72 1.72 -3.86
C ARG A 112 6.88 2.88 -4.38
N VAL A 113 7.39 4.11 -4.30
CA VAL A 113 6.67 5.31 -4.75
C VAL A 113 6.44 5.31 -6.26
N ALA A 114 7.48 5.01 -7.05
CA ALA A 114 7.42 4.98 -8.50
C ALA A 114 6.44 3.90 -8.99
N ALA A 115 6.54 2.68 -8.46
CA ALA A 115 5.69 1.57 -8.83
C ALA A 115 4.23 1.76 -8.37
N ALA A 116 4.00 2.33 -7.18
CA ALA A 116 2.66 2.70 -6.74
C ALA A 116 2.05 3.81 -7.62
N SER A 117 2.87 4.75 -8.10
CA SER A 117 2.42 5.76 -9.06
C SER A 117 2.03 5.13 -10.40
N LEU A 118 2.84 4.21 -10.91
CA LEU A 118 2.51 3.44 -12.11
C LEU A 118 1.20 2.67 -11.93
N ALA A 119 1.00 2.02 -10.78
CA ALA A 119 -0.24 1.30 -10.47
C ALA A 119 -1.48 2.21 -10.53
N ARG A 120 -1.39 3.45 -10.03
CA ARG A 120 -2.48 4.43 -10.13
C ARG A 120 -2.77 4.80 -11.59
N LYS A 121 -1.73 5.10 -12.37
CA LYS A 121 -1.87 5.40 -13.80
C LYS A 121 -2.51 4.25 -14.58
N ALA A 122 -2.12 3.02 -14.29
CA ALA A 122 -2.72 1.84 -14.87
C ALA A 122 -4.19 1.67 -14.45
N GLY A 123 -4.53 1.99 -13.20
CA GLY A 123 -5.91 2.03 -12.71
C GLY A 123 -6.80 3.03 -13.45
N ASP A 124 -6.24 4.17 -13.83
CA ASP A 124 -6.90 5.21 -14.62
C ASP A 124 -6.87 4.92 -16.13
N ARG A 125 -6.23 3.82 -16.56
CA ARG A 125 -5.96 3.47 -17.96
C ARG A 125 -5.21 4.55 -18.73
N ASP A 126 -4.39 5.32 -18.00
CA ASP A 126 -3.52 6.37 -18.55
C ASP A 126 -2.30 5.72 -19.21
N TYR A 127 -2.38 5.51 -20.53
CA TYR A 127 -1.33 4.84 -21.29
C TYR A 127 0.01 5.59 -21.26
N GLU A 128 0.01 6.87 -21.59
CA GLU A 128 1.23 7.67 -21.63
C GLU A 128 1.83 7.80 -20.22
N GLY A 129 0.99 8.03 -19.21
CA GLY A 129 1.40 8.06 -17.82
C GLY A 129 1.95 6.72 -17.33
N SER A 130 1.43 5.59 -17.83
CA SER A 130 1.92 4.26 -17.48
C SER A 130 3.26 3.96 -18.16
N VAL A 131 3.45 4.32 -19.43
CA VAL A 131 4.75 4.18 -20.11
C VAL A 131 5.82 5.02 -19.41
N ALA A 132 5.52 6.29 -19.11
CA ALA A 132 6.42 7.15 -18.35
C ALA A 132 6.67 6.63 -16.93
N GLY A 133 5.65 6.05 -16.28
CA GLY A 133 5.77 5.42 -14.97
C GLY A 133 6.70 4.21 -14.97
N LEU A 134 6.62 3.36 -16.00
CA LEU A 134 7.52 2.22 -16.18
C LEU A 134 8.98 2.67 -16.35
N GLY A 135 9.22 3.71 -17.13
CA GLY A 135 10.56 4.31 -17.27
C GLY A 135 11.14 4.78 -15.92
N LYS A 136 10.31 5.40 -15.08
CA LYS A 136 10.74 5.82 -13.72
C LYS A 136 11.09 4.62 -12.83
N VAL A 137 10.32 3.53 -12.91
CA VAL A 137 10.66 2.28 -12.20
C VAL A 137 12.02 1.76 -12.65
N ALA A 138 12.26 1.68 -13.97
CA ALA A 138 13.55 1.24 -14.52
C ALA A 138 14.71 2.12 -14.02
N SER A 139 14.55 3.44 -14.01
CA SER A 139 15.56 4.36 -13.50
C SER A 139 15.91 4.13 -12.04
N VAL A 140 14.93 3.82 -11.18
CA VAL A 140 15.19 3.48 -9.76
C VAL A 140 15.92 2.14 -9.66
N CYS A 141 15.50 1.12 -10.43
CA CYS A 141 16.18 -0.17 -10.47
C CYS A 141 17.66 0.00 -10.82
N ASN A 142 17.97 0.73 -11.90
CA ASN A 142 19.33 0.91 -12.38
C ASN A 142 20.20 1.71 -11.42
N ARG A 143 19.66 2.75 -10.79
CA ARG A 143 20.40 3.52 -9.77
C ARG A 143 20.78 2.67 -8.56
N CYS A 144 19.84 1.84 -8.09
CA CYS A 144 20.12 0.89 -7.00
C CYS A 144 21.18 -0.13 -7.43
N HIS A 145 21.05 -0.70 -8.62
CA HIS A 145 22.00 -1.65 -9.16
C HIS A 145 23.40 -1.05 -9.32
N GLU A 146 23.52 0.19 -9.80
CA GLU A 146 24.79 0.90 -9.90
C GLU A 146 25.43 1.10 -8.52
N THR A 147 24.66 1.61 -7.55
CA THR A 147 25.10 1.85 -6.17
C THR A 147 25.68 0.59 -5.52
N PHE A 148 25.03 -0.56 -5.74
CA PHE A 148 25.41 -1.84 -5.16
C PHE A 148 26.20 -2.74 -6.14
N ARG A 149 26.63 -2.20 -7.28
CA ARG A 149 27.42 -2.89 -8.32
C ARG A 149 26.83 -4.22 -8.80
N VAL A 150 25.51 -4.24 -8.99
CA VAL A 150 24.78 -5.34 -9.60
C VAL A 150 24.91 -5.22 -11.12
N ALA A 151 25.36 -6.28 -11.80
CA ALA A 151 25.62 -6.26 -13.24
C ALA A 151 24.36 -6.15 -14.13
N THR A 152 23.17 -6.23 -13.52
CA THR A 152 21.89 -6.21 -14.23
C THR A 152 21.47 -4.80 -14.60
N HIS A 153 21.21 -4.55 -15.87
CA HIS A 153 20.50 -3.36 -16.35
C HIS A 153 19.02 -3.68 -16.61
N VAL A 154 18.14 -2.72 -16.34
CA VAL A 154 16.68 -2.82 -16.52
C VAL A 154 16.22 -1.78 -17.54
N GLY A 155 15.43 -2.21 -18.53
CA GLY A 155 14.92 -1.34 -19.59
C GLY A 155 14.99 -1.99 -20.97
N PRO A 156 14.55 -1.27 -22.03
CA PRO A 156 14.49 -1.79 -23.38
C PRO A 156 15.85 -2.23 -23.96
N ASP A 157 16.95 -1.71 -23.42
CA ASP A 157 18.32 -2.07 -23.83
C ASP A 157 18.94 -3.19 -22.96
N ALA A 158 18.17 -3.78 -22.03
CA ALA A 158 18.65 -4.86 -21.17
C ALA A 158 18.76 -6.17 -21.96
N GLY A 159 19.98 -6.51 -22.40
CA GLY A 159 20.29 -7.77 -23.10
C GLY A 159 20.75 -7.62 -24.56
N ALA A 160 21.39 -6.51 -24.91
CA ALA A 160 22.06 -6.34 -26.21
C ALA A 160 23.51 -6.89 -26.24
N ASP A 161 23.90 -7.67 -25.23
CA ASP A 161 25.23 -8.28 -25.08
C ASP A 161 25.14 -9.82 -25.17
#